data_AF-A0A1R3L0A0-F1
#
_entry.id   AF-A0A1R3L0A0-F1
#
_cell.length_a   1.000
_cell.length_b   1.000
_cell.length_c   1.000
_cell.angle_alpha   90.00
_cell.angle_beta   90.00
_cell.angle_gamma   90.00
#
_symmetry.space_group_name_H-M   'P 1'
#
loop_
_entity.id
_entity.type
_entity.pdbx_description
1 polymer ?
#
loop_
_entity_poly.entity_id
_entity_poly.type
_entity_poly.pdbx_seq_one_letter_code
_entity_poly.pdbx_strand_id
1 'polypeptide(L)'
;MGETCENNVVKPHSKALPLSAPEFTKLDADKVIEDGQLQLALILWENVQLKIARTPFNEVHLLIEEVRKIFATIEGIKAVDFSGLKGRVEEYFKQVAKFTDLESSFSSRMSSKDQADKLQTLKTQFEGFVLKENQAVIRHNKFTSELTKVEKEISALQEKKAKLESSLKENEKALEVIKTDVSHIQEEMASAESRPILSEADANALKVLEDLLKSSREDLMNLKWKP
;
A
#
# COMPACT_ATOMS: atom_id res chain seq x y z
N MET A 1 -110.23 -88.32 -44.26
CA MET A 1 -110.36 -87.24 -43.25
C MET A 1 -109.40 -87.56 -42.11
N GLY A 2 -108.55 -86.58 -41.74
CA GLY A 2 -107.52 -86.63 -40.67
C GLY A 2 -106.14 -87.07 -41.18
N GLU A 3 -105.23 -86.22 -41.67
CA GLU A 3 -104.25 -85.37 -40.92
C GLU A 3 -103.43 -86.18 -39.88
N THR A 4 -102.09 -86.25 -39.85
CA THR A 4 -101.06 -85.20 -40.06
C THR A 4 -99.62 -85.76 -40.11
N CYS A 5 -98.75 -85.01 -40.81
CA CYS A 5 -97.36 -84.61 -40.51
C CYS A 5 -96.12 -85.48 -40.83
N GLU A 6 -95.08 -84.72 -41.20
CA GLU A 6 -93.91 -85.01 -42.04
C GLU A 6 -92.63 -85.43 -41.28
N ASN A 7 -91.79 -86.18 -42.01
CA ASN A 7 -90.33 -86.13 -42.18
C ASN A 7 -89.43 -85.56 -41.06
N ASN A 8 -88.35 -86.29 -40.73
CA ASN A 8 -86.98 -85.74 -40.78
C ASN A 8 -85.89 -86.83 -40.77
N VAL A 9 -84.70 -86.43 -41.24
CA VAL A 9 -83.75 -87.18 -42.06
C VAL A 9 -82.35 -87.29 -41.38
N VAL A 10 -81.71 -88.45 -41.54
CA VAL A 10 -80.25 -88.73 -41.67
C VAL A 10 -79.27 -88.55 -40.47
N LYS A 11 -78.75 -89.70 -39.98
CA LYS A 11 -77.36 -90.28 -40.13
C LYS A 11 -76.13 -89.37 -39.84
N PRO A 12 -74.90 -89.94 -39.75
CA PRO A 12 -74.24 -90.73 -38.69
C PRO A 12 -72.93 -90.02 -38.19
N HIS A 13 -72.09 -90.66 -37.36
CA HIS A 13 -70.65 -90.89 -37.65
C HIS A 13 -69.83 -91.40 -36.45
N SER A 14 -69.16 -92.53 -36.70
CA SER A 14 -68.06 -93.09 -35.91
C SER A 14 -66.85 -92.16 -35.89
N LYS A 15 -66.30 -91.91 -34.70
CA LYS A 15 -65.03 -91.21 -34.49
C LYS A 15 -63.89 -92.22 -34.38
N ALA A 16 -62.97 -92.18 -35.34
CA ALA A 16 -61.59 -92.64 -35.14
C ALA A 16 -60.74 -91.40 -34.80
N LEU A 17 -59.94 -91.49 -33.74
CA LEU A 17 -58.99 -90.44 -33.33
C LEU A 17 -57.80 -90.36 -34.29
N PRO A 18 -57.35 -89.17 -34.70
CA PRO A 18 -56.03 -88.98 -35.29
C PRO A 18 -54.99 -88.71 -34.20
N LEU A 19 -53.83 -89.36 -34.34
CA LEU A 19 -52.59 -89.05 -33.62
C LEU A 19 -52.14 -87.62 -33.98
N SER A 20 -51.86 -86.80 -32.95
CA SER A 20 -51.25 -85.48 -33.08
C SER A 20 -49.78 -85.60 -33.50
N ALA A 21 -49.40 -84.92 -34.58
CA ALA A 21 -47.99 -84.67 -34.91
C ALA A 21 -47.57 -83.31 -34.31
N PRO A 22 -46.37 -83.18 -33.71
CA PRO A 22 -45.91 -81.90 -33.20
C PRO A 22 -45.58 -80.96 -34.37
N GLU A 23 -46.19 -79.78 -34.41
CA GLU A 23 -45.75 -78.69 -35.29
C GLU A 23 -44.41 -78.14 -34.77
N PHE A 24 -43.33 -78.39 -35.51
CA PHE A 24 -42.05 -77.73 -35.24
C PHE A 24 -42.10 -76.32 -35.84
N THR A 25 -42.12 -75.30 -34.99
CA THR A 25 -41.95 -73.90 -35.40
C THR A 25 -40.57 -73.69 -36.00
N LYS A 26 -40.50 -73.12 -37.21
CA LYS A 26 -39.25 -72.81 -37.90
C LYS A 26 -38.45 -71.78 -37.08
N LEU A 27 -37.25 -72.13 -36.65
CA LEU A 27 -36.33 -71.21 -35.98
C LEU A 27 -35.87 -70.14 -36.98
N ASP A 28 -36.05 -68.87 -36.60
CA ASP A 28 -35.52 -67.71 -37.31
C ASP A 28 -34.30 -67.18 -36.54
N ALA A 29 -33.11 -67.60 -36.97
CA ALA A 29 -31.86 -67.28 -36.29
C ALA A 29 -31.56 -65.78 -36.32
N ASP A 30 -31.90 -65.09 -37.41
CA ASP A 30 -31.61 -63.66 -37.58
C ASP A 30 -32.41 -62.83 -36.57
N LYS A 31 -33.68 -63.17 -36.39
CA LYS A 31 -34.55 -62.53 -35.39
C LYS A 31 -34.07 -62.73 -33.95
N VAL A 32 -33.59 -63.93 -33.62
CA VAL A 32 -33.03 -64.22 -32.28
C VAL A 32 -31.74 -63.44 -32.03
N ILE A 33 -30.89 -63.29 -33.06
CA ILE A 33 -29.66 -62.49 -32.98
C ILE A 33 -29.99 -61.00 -32.82
N GLU A 34 -30.95 -60.48 -33.58
CA GLU A 34 -31.40 -59.08 -33.49
C GLU A 34 -31.98 -58.75 -32.11
N ASP A 35 -32.84 -59.63 -31.56
CA ASP A 35 -33.41 -59.46 -30.22
C ASP A 35 -32.33 -59.48 -29.12
N GLY A 36 -31.36 -60.40 -29.22
CA GLY A 36 -30.22 -60.43 -28.31
C GLY A 36 -29.35 -59.16 -28.37
N GLN A 37 -29.14 -58.61 -29.57
CA GLN A 37 -28.43 -57.35 -29.75
C GLN A 37 -29.21 -56.15 -29.18
N LEU A 38 -30.53 -56.11 -29.37
CA LEU A 38 -31.40 -55.08 -28.79
C LEU A 38 -31.36 -55.10 -27.26
N GLN A 39 -31.45 -56.29 -26.65
CA GLN A 39 -31.35 -56.45 -25.19
C GLN A 39 -29.99 -55.98 -24.65
N LEU A 40 -28.89 -56.28 -25.34
CA LEU A 40 -27.57 -55.79 -24.96
C LEU A 40 -27.50 -54.26 -24.99
N ALA A 41 -28.04 -53.62 -26.04
CA ALA A 41 -28.08 -52.17 -26.13
C ALA A 41 -28.88 -51.52 -24.98
N LEU A 42 -30.01 -52.12 -24.59
CA LEU A 42 -30.83 -51.66 -23.46
C LEU A 42 -30.08 -51.75 -22.13
N ILE A 43 -29.46 -52.90 -21.83
CA ILE A 43 -28.68 -53.11 -20.60
C ILE A 43 -27.52 -52.09 -20.49
N LEU A 44 -26.83 -51.87 -21.61
CA LEU A 44 -25.74 -50.89 -21.68
C LEU A 44 -26.24 -49.46 -21.43
N TRP A 45 -27.39 -49.10 -21.98
CA TRP A 45 -28.01 -47.80 -21.72
C TRP A 45 -28.46 -47.63 -20.28
N GLU A 46 -29.14 -48.62 -19.69
CA GLU A 46 -29.55 -48.61 -18.28
C GLU A 46 -28.35 -48.43 -17.36
N ASN A 47 -27.20 -49.03 -17.70
CA ASN A 47 -25.95 -48.82 -16.96
C ASN A 47 -25.48 -47.36 -17.02
N VAL A 48 -25.49 -46.75 -18.22
CA VAL A 48 -25.14 -45.33 -18.40
C VAL A 48 -26.07 -44.43 -17.58
N GLN A 49 -27.38 -44.67 -17.67
CA GLN A 49 -28.37 -43.91 -16.88
C GLN A 49 -28.10 -44.02 -15.39
N LEU A 50 -27.86 -45.24 -14.90
CA LEU A 50 -27.60 -45.49 -13.49
C LEU A 50 -26.32 -44.81 -13.02
N LYS A 51 -25.26 -44.81 -13.84
CA LYS A 51 -24.01 -44.12 -13.53
C LYS A 51 -24.20 -42.62 -13.46
N ILE A 52 -24.84 -42.01 -14.46
CA ILE A 52 -25.13 -40.58 -14.46
C ILE A 52 -25.98 -40.20 -13.24
N ALA A 53 -27.00 -40.99 -12.90
CA ALA A 53 -27.88 -40.72 -11.78
C ALA A 53 -27.21 -40.84 -10.41
N ARG A 54 -26.19 -41.72 -10.27
CA ARG A 54 -25.48 -41.97 -9.01
C ARG A 54 -24.26 -41.08 -8.81
N THR A 55 -23.67 -40.57 -9.88
CA THR A 55 -22.48 -39.71 -9.78
C THR A 55 -22.88 -38.31 -9.32
N PRO A 56 -22.24 -37.77 -8.25
CA PRO A 56 -22.43 -36.39 -7.84
C PRO A 56 -22.17 -35.41 -8.99
N PHE A 57 -22.93 -34.32 -9.06
CA PHE A 57 -22.90 -33.39 -10.20
C PHE A 57 -21.49 -32.84 -10.51
N ASN A 58 -20.70 -32.53 -9.47
CA ASN A 58 -19.32 -32.04 -9.58
C ASN A 58 -18.33 -33.09 -10.12
N GLU A 59 -18.70 -34.37 -10.13
CA GLU A 59 -17.87 -35.50 -10.57
C GLU A 59 -18.32 -36.09 -11.91
N VAL A 60 -19.40 -35.56 -12.51
CA VAL A 60 -19.97 -36.05 -13.77
C VAL A 60 -18.96 -36.05 -14.93
N HIS A 61 -17.98 -35.15 -14.91
CA HIS A 61 -16.91 -35.08 -15.90
C HIS A 61 -16.08 -36.37 -15.98
N LEU A 62 -15.99 -37.14 -14.89
CA LEU A 62 -15.26 -38.42 -14.84
C LEU A 62 -15.94 -39.53 -15.65
N LEU A 63 -17.24 -39.40 -15.94
CA LEU A 63 -18.00 -40.40 -16.68
C LEU A 63 -17.83 -40.32 -18.20
N ILE A 64 -17.32 -39.20 -18.74
CA ILE A 64 -17.34 -38.88 -20.18
C ILE A 64 -16.69 -39.99 -21.02
N GLU A 65 -15.49 -40.44 -20.64
CA GLU A 65 -14.77 -41.47 -21.39
C GLU A 65 -15.45 -42.83 -21.33
N GLU A 66 -16.00 -43.17 -20.17
CA GLU A 66 -16.67 -44.45 -19.97
C GLU A 66 -17.99 -44.53 -20.75
N VAL A 67 -18.78 -43.46 -20.68
CA VAL A 67 -20.04 -43.34 -21.42
C VAL A 67 -19.79 -43.33 -22.94
N ARG A 68 -18.71 -42.68 -23.41
CA ARG A 68 -18.32 -42.71 -24.83
C ARG A 68 -18.00 -44.14 -25.30
N LYS A 69 -17.29 -44.93 -24.49
CA LYS A 69 -16.99 -46.34 -24.80
C LYS A 69 -18.26 -47.17 -24.91
N ILE A 70 -19.21 -46.98 -23.99
CA ILE A 70 -20.49 -47.70 -24.02
C ILE A 70 -21.28 -47.34 -25.29
N PHE A 71 -21.36 -46.06 -25.65
CA PHE A 71 -22.02 -45.65 -26.89
C PHE A 71 -21.33 -46.18 -28.15
N ALA A 72 -19.99 -46.28 -28.18
CA ALA A 72 -19.29 -46.91 -29.29
C ALA A 72 -19.63 -48.39 -29.46
N THR A 73 -19.81 -49.12 -28.35
CA THR A 73 -20.28 -50.52 -28.37
C THR A 73 -21.71 -50.63 -28.91
N ILE A 74 -22.60 -49.72 -28.51
CA ILE A 74 -23.99 -49.67 -29.02
C ILE A 74 -24.00 -49.32 -30.52
N GLU A 75 -23.07 -48.47 -31.00
CA GLU A 75 -22.92 -48.13 -32.42
C GLU A 75 -22.63 -49.33 -33.33
N GLY A 76 -22.00 -50.38 -32.79
CA GLY A 76 -21.78 -51.63 -33.51
C GLY A 76 -23.04 -52.47 -33.73
N ILE A 77 -24.15 -52.15 -33.04
CA ILE A 77 -25.42 -52.86 -33.12
C ILE A 77 -26.30 -52.21 -34.19
N LYS A 78 -26.35 -52.80 -35.38
CA LYS A 78 -27.07 -52.25 -36.55
C LYS A 78 -28.60 -52.20 -36.39
N ALA A 79 -29.16 -52.86 -35.38
CA ALA A 79 -30.60 -52.99 -35.15
C ALA A 79 -31.25 -51.77 -34.49
N VAL A 80 -30.47 -50.81 -33.97
CA VAL A 80 -31.00 -49.72 -33.13
C VAL A 80 -30.43 -48.35 -33.55
N ASP A 81 -31.29 -47.38 -33.83
CA ASP A 81 -30.90 -45.97 -33.91
C ASP A 81 -30.94 -45.34 -32.51
N PHE A 82 -29.78 -44.97 -31.99
CA PHE A 82 -29.61 -44.30 -30.70
C PHE A 82 -28.96 -42.91 -30.85
N SER A 83 -28.87 -42.38 -32.08
CA SER A 83 -28.24 -41.08 -32.37
C SER A 83 -28.84 -39.94 -31.54
N GLY A 84 -30.18 -39.91 -31.40
CA GLY A 84 -30.88 -38.93 -30.57
C GLY A 84 -30.56 -39.04 -29.07
N LEU A 85 -30.23 -40.24 -28.59
CA LEU A 85 -29.86 -40.49 -27.19
C LEU A 85 -28.43 -40.02 -26.91
N LYS A 86 -27.50 -40.41 -27.80
CA LYS A 86 -26.10 -39.97 -27.78
C LYS A 86 -26.01 -38.45 -27.78
N GLY A 87 -26.76 -37.79 -28.66
CA GLY A 87 -26.80 -36.32 -28.74
C GLY A 87 -27.27 -35.65 -27.45
N ARG A 88 -28.27 -36.20 -26.74
CA ARG A 88 -28.73 -35.67 -25.45
C ARG A 88 -27.66 -35.79 -24.36
N VAL A 89 -26.95 -36.91 -24.29
CA VAL A 89 -25.91 -37.12 -23.29
C VAL A 89 -24.69 -36.25 -23.56
N GLU A 90 -24.29 -36.10 -24.81
CA GLU A 90 -23.21 -35.18 -25.19
C GLU A 90 -23.56 -33.73 -24.86
N GLU A 91 -24.79 -33.30 -25.12
CA GLU A 91 -25.25 -31.96 -24.74
C GLU A 91 -25.26 -31.78 -23.21
N TYR A 92 -25.70 -32.78 -22.46
CA TYR A 92 -25.62 -32.75 -21.01
C TYR A 92 -24.19 -32.52 -20.50
N PHE A 93 -23.20 -33.28 -21.00
CA PHE A 93 -21.81 -33.07 -20.62
C PHE A 93 -21.27 -31.68 -21.02
N LYS A 94 -21.66 -31.15 -22.18
CA LYS A 94 -21.32 -29.78 -22.59
C LYS A 94 -21.88 -28.74 -21.61
N GLN A 95 -23.10 -28.93 -21.13
CA GLN A 95 -23.73 -28.02 -20.17
C GLN A 95 -23.07 -28.09 -18.80
N VAL A 96 -22.66 -29.28 -18.34
CA VAL A 96 -21.88 -29.44 -17.10
C VAL A 96 -20.56 -28.66 -17.18
N ALA A 97 -19.82 -28.78 -18.28
CA ALA A 97 -18.58 -28.03 -18.46
C ALA A 97 -18.80 -26.51 -18.41
N LYS A 98 -19.82 -26.01 -19.13
CA LYS A 98 -20.19 -24.57 -19.10
C LYS A 98 -20.56 -24.10 -17.69
N PHE A 99 -21.27 -24.92 -16.92
CA PHE A 99 -21.61 -24.60 -15.54
C PHE A 99 -20.36 -24.45 -14.67
N THR A 100 -19.43 -25.41 -14.75
CA THR A 100 -18.18 -25.38 -13.97
C THR A 100 -17.34 -24.14 -14.29
N ASP A 101 -17.23 -23.76 -15.57
CA ASP A 101 -16.52 -22.54 -15.98
C ASP A 101 -17.18 -21.29 -15.38
N LEU A 102 -18.52 -21.25 -15.39
CA LEU A 102 -19.29 -20.13 -14.86
C LEU A 102 -19.18 -20.01 -13.34
N GLU A 103 -19.27 -21.15 -12.63
CA GLU A 103 -19.09 -21.23 -11.18
C GLU A 103 -17.70 -20.72 -10.77
N SER A 104 -16.65 -21.16 -11.47
CA SER A 104 -15.27 -20.68 -11.26
C SER A 104 -15.15 -19.16 -11.47
N SER A 105 -15.74 -18.64 -12.55
CA SER A 105 -15.78 -17.20 -12.86
C SER A 105 -16.48 -16.37 -11.78
N PHE A 106 -17.45 -16.96 -11.09
CA PHE A 106 -18.21 -16.29 -10.03
C PHE A 106 -17.60 -16.48 -8.64
N SER A 107 -16.82 -17.53 -8.40
CA SER A 107 -16.21 -17.85 -7.10
C SER A 107 -15.35 -16.70 -6.54
N SER A 108 -14.66 -15.96 -7.42
CA SER A 108 -13.82 -14.82 -7.02
C SER A 108 -14.57 -13.50 -6.87
N ARG A 109 -15.86 -13.45 -7.28
CA ARG A 109 -16.64 -12.21 -7.27
C ARG A 109 -17.22 -11.96 -5.90
N MET A 110 -17.15 -10.71 -5.49
CA MET A 110 -17.80 -10.23 -4.28
C MET A 110 -19.30 -10.07 -4.53
N SER A 111 -20.13 -10.32 -3.51
CA SER A 111 -21.55 -9.95 -3.59
C SER A 111 -21.68 -8.42 -3.67
N SER A 112 -22.74 -7.92 -4.29
CA SER A 112 -23.00 -6.47 -4.36
C SER A 112 -23.04 -5.82 -2.97
N LYS A 113 -23.60 -6.53 -1.98
CA LYS A 113 -23.66 -6.09 -0.59
C LYS A 113 -22.27 -6.00 0.04
N ASP A 114 -21.46 -7.05 -0.06
CA ASP A 114 -20.11 -7.05 0.50
C ASP A 114 -19.23 -5.96 -0.13
N GLN A 115 -19.43 -5.71 -1.43
CA GLN A 115 -18.74 -4.64 -2.16
C GLN A 115 -19.13 -3.27 -1.60
N ALA A 116 -20.42 -3.01 -1.41
CA ALA A 116 -20.91 -1.76 -0.84
C ALA A 116 -20.41 -1.54 0.61
N ASP A 117 -20.47 -2.58 1.45
CA ASP A 117 -20.02 -2.51 2.85
C ASP A 117 -18.50 -2.25 2.93
N LYS A 118 -17.72 -2.90 2.05
CA LYS A 118 -16.27 -2.66 1.94
C LYS A 118 -15.96 -1.25 1.46
N LEU A 119 -16.67 -0.76 0.43
CA LEU A 119 -16.49 0.60 -0.07
C LEU A 119 -16.83 1.65 0.99
N GLN A 120 -17.93 1.46 1.72
CA GLN A 120 -18.33 2.37 2.79
C GLN A 120 -17.29 2.42 3.91
N THR A 121 -16.74 1.27 4.29
CA THR A 121 -15.66 1.18 5.30
C THR A 121 -14.42 1.93 4.83
N LEU A 122 -13.97 1.70 3.59
CA LEU A 122 -12.81 2.38 3.01
C LEU A 122 -13.03 3.88 2.91
N LYS A 123 -14.24 4.32 2.55
CA LYS A 123 -14.59 5.73 2.46
C LYS A 123 -14.47 6.43 3.81
N THR A 124 -15.03 5.85 4.87
CA THR A 124 -14.92 6.40 6.24
C THR A 124 -13.45 6.47 6.70
N GLN A 125 -12.66 5.44 6.41
CA GLN A 125 -11.23 5.45 6.75
C GLN A 125 -10.48 6.54 5.99
N PHE A 126 -10.74 6.67 4.69
CA PHE A 126 -10.15 7.70 3.84
C PHE A 126 -10.44 9.11 4.37
N GLU A 127 -11.71 9.41 4.65
CA GLU A 127 -12.12 10.71 5.23
C GLU A 127 -11.41 10.98 6.57
N GLY A 128 -11.26 9.95 7.41
CA GLY A 128 -10.51 10.05 8.67
C GLY A 128 -9.02 10.35 8.46
N PHE A 129 -8.39 9.80 7.42
CA PHE A 129 -6.99 10.09 7.08
C PHE A 129 -6.81 11.50 6.51
N VAL A 130 -7.71 11.94 5.62
CA VAL A 130 -7.68 13.31 5.05
C VAL A 130 -7.76 14.36 6.16
N LEU A 131 -8.61 14.15 7.19
CA LEU A 131 -8.67 15.07 8.33
C LEU A 131 -7.36 15.12 9.13
N LYS A 132 -6.72 13.97 9.36
CA LYS A 132 -5.42 13.89 10.05
C LYS A 132 -4.31 14.56 9.26
N GLU A 133 -4.28 14.35 7.94
CA GLU A 133 -3.35 15.00 7.03
C GLU A 133 -3.49 16.53 7.09
N ASN A 134 -4.71 17.04 6.96
CA ASN A 134 -4.99 18.48 7.05
C ASN A 134 -4.52 19.08 8.40
N GLN A 135 -4.76 18.40 9.52
CA GLN A 135 -4.26 18.85 10.82
C GLN A 135 -2.73 18.84 10.90
N ALA A 136 -2.07 17.85 10.31
CA ALA A 136 -0.62 17.77 10.26
C ALA A 136 -0.04 18.92 9.43
N VAL A 137 -0.64 19.24 8.28
CA VAL A 137 -0.26 20.38 7.43
C VAL A 137 -0.39 21.71 8.18
N ILE A 138 -1.50 21.93 8.89
CA ILE A 138 -1.69 23.15 9.70
C ILE A 138 -0.61 23.28 10.77
N ARG A 139 -0.31 22.21 11.50
CA ARG A 139 0.75 22.20 12.53
C ARG A 139 2.13 22.45 11.92
N HIS A 140 2.43 21.80 10.79
CA HIS A 140 3.69 21.97 10.08
C HIS A 140 3.89 23.43 9.65
N ASN A 141 2.87 24.06 9.07
CA ASN A 141 2.94 25.46 8.64
C ASN A 141 3.13 26.41 9.83
N LYS A 142 2.46 26.15 10.96
CA LYS A 142 2.66 26.91 12.20
C LYS A 142 4.12 26.84 12.65
N PHE A 143 4.69 25.63 12.77
CA PHE A 143 6.08 25.47 13.20
C PHE A 143 7.08 26.03 12.20
N THR A 144 6.81 25.95 10.91
CA THR A 144 7.66 26.56 9.88
C THR A 144 7.73 28.09 10.05
N SER A 145 6.59 28.73 10.33
CA SER A 145 6.52 30.16 10.61
C SER A 145 7.29 30.55 11.88
N GLU A 146 7.11 29.79 12.96
CA GLU A 146 7.85 29.99 14.22
C GLU A 146 9.35 29.80 14.03
N LEU A 147 9.77 28.77 13.28
CA LEU A 147 11.18 28.52 12.97
C LEU A 147 11.79 29.68 12.19
N THR A 148 11.11 30.16 11.15
CA THR A 148 11.57 31.31 10.35
C THR A 148 11.72 32.58 11.21
N LYS A 149 10.85 32.77 12.21
CA LYS A 149 10.94 33.88 13.15
C LYS A 149 12.18 33.74 14.05
N VAL A 150 12.41 32.57 14.61
CA VAL A 150 13.58 32.28 15.46
C VAL A 150 14.88 32.45 14.68
N GLU A 151 14.94 32.01 13.43
CA GLU A 151 16.12 32.20 12.56
C GLU A 151 16.45 33.69 12.34
N LYS A 152 15.43 34.53 12.15
CA LYS A 152 15.61 36.00 12.06
C LYS A 152 16.12 36.60 13.35
N GLU A 153 15.58 36.17 14.50
CA GLU A 153 16.03 36.64 15.81
C GLU A 153 17.49 36.24 16.09
N ILE A 154 17.88 35.01 15.74
CA ILE A 154 19.27 34.54 15.83
C ILE A 154 20.21 35.40 14.98
N SER A 155 19.82 35.69 13.74
CA SER A 155 20.63 36.53 12.83
C SER A 155 20.83 37.94 13.39
N ALA A 156 19.77 38.54 13.95
CA ALA A 156 19.85 39.87 14.57
C ALA A 156 20.74 39.87 15.84
N LEU A 157 20.66 38.81 16.66
CA LEU A 157 21.51 38.66 17.83
C LEU A 157 23.00 38.48 17.46
N GLN A 158 23.29 37.75 16.39
CA GLN A 158 24.65 37.59 15.87
C GLN A 158 25.24 38.93 15.42
N GLU A 159 24.46 39.76 14.71
CA GLU A 159 24.89 41.10 14.32
C GLU A 159 25.17 42.00 15.54
N LYS A 160 24.27 41.97 16.53
CA LYS A 160 24.45 42.73 17.77
C LYS A 160 25.69 42.28 18.54
N LYS A 161 25.95 40.97 18.60
CA LYS A 161 27.16 40.41 19.21
C LYS A 161 28.41 40.95 18.52
N ALA A 162 28.48 40.90 17.19
CA ALA A 162 29.65 41.38 16.43
C ALA A 162 29.92 42.87 16.67
N LYS A 163 28.87 43.71 16.76
CA LYS A 163 29.01 45.13 17.09
C LYS A 163 29.59 45.33 18.50
N LEU A 164 29.08 44.60 19.49
CA LEU A 164 29.59 44.67 20.87
C LEU A 164 31.04 44.21 20.98
N GLU A 165 31.43 43.13 20.29
CA GLU A 165 32.81 42.65 20.25
C GLU A 165 33.76 43.70 19.65
N SER A 166 33.35 44.39 18.58
CA SER A 166 34.12 45.48 17.99
C SER A 166 34.28 46.67 18.95
N SER A 167 33.18 47.11 19.57
CA SER A 167 33.21 48.22 20.54
C SER A 167 34.02 47.88 21.78
N LEU A 168 33.96 46.63 22.27
CA LEU A 168 34.76 46.19 23.40
C LEU A 168 36.26 46.27 23.09
N LYS A 169 36.66 45.79 21.89
CA LYS A 169 38.06 45.86 21.45
C LYS A 169 38.57 47.30 21.29
N GLU A 170 37.74 48.21 20.80
CA GLU A 170 38.07 49.63 20.72
C GLU A 170 38.23 50.24 22.12
N ASN A 171 37.29 49.93 23.03
CA ASN A 171 37.34 50.40 24.40
C ASN A 171 38.53 49.86 25.19
N GLU A 172 38.93 48.59 24.97
CA GLU A 172 40.15 48.03 25.54
C GLU A 172 41.39 48.82 25.11
N LYS A 173 41.50 49.19 23.83
CA LYS A 173 42.62 50.03 23.35
C LYS A 173 42.62 51.41 24.00
N ALA A 174 41.45 52.05 24.09
CA ALA A 174 41.32 53.36 24.73
C ALA A 174 41.70 53.30 26.22
N LEU A 175 41.28 52.23 26.91
CA LEU A 175 41.63 51.99 28.30
C LEU A 175 43.13 51.81 28.50
N GLU A 176 43.82 51.08 27.62
CA GLU A 176 45.28 50.93 27.69
C GLU A 176 46.01 52.27 27.53
N VAL A 177 45.56 53.14 26.61
CA VAL A 177 46.12 54.50 26.47
C VAL A 177 45.93 55.32 27.76
N ILE A 178 44.72 55.30 28.34
CA ILE A 178 44.46 56.02 29.59
C ILE A 178 45.33 55.47 30.74
N LYS A 179 45.51 54.15 30.83
CA LYS A 179 46.40 53.56 31.84
C LYS A 179 47.83 54.06 31.69
N THR A 180 48.35 54.13 30.46
CA THR A 180 49.70 54.65 30.22
C THR A 180 49.82 56.13 30.60
N ASP A 181 48.82 56.95 30.27
CA ASP A 181 48.81 58.38 30.61
C ASP A 181 48.75 58.59 32.13
N VAL A 182 47.93 57.81 32.84
CA VAL A 182 47.85 57.85 34.30
C VAL A 182 49.18 57.48 34.94
N SER A 183 49.83 56.41 34.47
CA SER A 183 51.16 56.03 34.97
C SER A 183 52.21 57.12 34.74
N HIS A 184 52.19 57.77 33.57
CA HIS A 184 53.10 58.87 33.26
C HIS A 184 52.89 60.08 34.18
N ILE A 185 51.64 60.50 34.39
CA ILE A 185 51.31 61.61 35.29
C ILE A 185 51.70 61.28 36.73
N GLN A 186 51.46 60.05 37.19
CA GLN A 186 51.88 59.62 38.52
C GLN A 186 53.40 59.72 38.71
N GLU A 187 54.19 59.36 37.70
CA GLU A 187 55.65 59.52 37.72
C GLU A 187 56.08 61.00 37.75
N GLU A 188 55.45 61.85 36.94
CA GLU A 188 55.71 63.30 36.96
C GLU A 188 55.35 63.93 38.30
N MET A 189 54.22 63.54 38.90
CA MET A 189 53.82 63.99 40.24
C MET A 189 54.85 63.59 41.29
N ALA A 190 55.28 62.33 41.32
CA ALA A 190 56.32 61.86 42.25
C ALA A 190 57.65 62.62 42.06
N SER A 191 58.04 62.87 40.80
CA SER A 191 59.21 63.69 40.48
C SER A 191 59.08 65.11 41.02
N ALA A 192 57.93 65.77 40.81
CA ALA A 192 57.66 67.12 41.28
C ALA A 192 57.65 67.20 42.82
N GLU A 193 57.02 66.24 43.50
CA GLU A 193 56.99 66.15 44.97
C GLU A 193 58.38 65.97 45.58
N SER A 194 59.28 65.26 44.90
CA SER A 194 60.66 65.04 45.36
C SER A 194 61.60 66.24 45.16
N ARG A 195 61.20 67.25 44.36
CA ARG A 195 62.05 68.41 44.09
C ARG A 195 62.12 69.33 45.32
N PRO A 196 63.32 69.81 45.72
CA PRO A 196 63.45 70.78 46.80
C PRO A 196 62.68 72.06 46.50
N ILE A 197 61.91 72.53 47.48
CA ILE A 197 61.15 73.78 47.36
C ILE A 197 62.09 74.94 47.74
N LEU A 198 62.24 75.90 46.83
CA LEU A 198 62.91 77.16 47.12
C LEU A 198 62.02 77.96 48.07
N SER A 199 62.49 78.21 49.30
CA SER A 199 61.69 79.00 50.25
C SER A 199 61.63 80.46 49.81
N GLU A 200 60.61 81.18 50.27
CA GLU A 200 60.46 82.60 49.97
C GLU A 200 61.63 83.43 50.54
N ALA A 201 62.21 83.01 51.67
CA ALA A 201 63.42 83.60 52.22
C ALA A 201 64.62 83.40 51.29
N ASP A 202 64.81 82.19 50.73
CA ASP A 202 65.88 81.90 49.78
C ASP A 202 65.72 82.70 48.48
N ALA A 203 64.48 82.82 47.98
CA ALA A 203 64.16 83.63 46.81
C ALA A 203 64.50 85.12 47.03
N ASN A 204 64.12 85.66 48.19
CA ASN A 204 64.41 87.04 48.55
C ASN A 204 65.91 87.28 48.76
N ALA A 205 66.62 86.32 49.39
CA ALA A 205 68.06 86.40 49.56
C ALA A 205 68.77 86.44 48.19
N LEU A 206 68.36 85.59 47.25
CA LEU A 206 68.86 85.61 45.86
C LEU A 206 68.61 86.95 45.16
N LYS A 207 67.40 87.52 45.34
CA LYS A 207 67.04 88.83 44.76
C LYS A 207 67.93 89.95 45.26
N VAL A 208 68.13 90.02 46.58
CA VAL A 208 69.01 91.03 47.20
C VAL A 208 70.44 90.88 46.68
N LEU A 209 70.91 89.64 46.56
CA LEU A 209 72.25 89.34 46.04
C LEU A 209 72.38 89.73 44.55
N GLU A 210 71.33 89.50 43.76
CA GLU A 210 71.25 89.94 42.36
C GLU A 210 71.30 91.48 42.24
N ASP A 211 70.49 92.18 43.03
CA ASP A 211 70.43 93.65 43.00
C ASP A 211 71.76 94.27 43.46
N LEU A 212 72.39 93.68 44.48
CA LEU A 212 73.71 94.09 44.94
C LEU A 212 74.76 93.89 43.85
N LEU A 213 74.77 92.74 43.17
CA LEU A 213 75.69 92.46 42.06
C LEU A 213 75.45 93.39 40.88
N LYS A 214 74.19 93.73 40.55
CA LYS A 214 73.88 94.72 39.51
C LYS A 214 74.40 96.10 39.89
N SER A 215 74.16 96.54 41.13
CA SER A 215 74.69 97.82 41.62
C SER A 215 76.22 97.85 41.56
N SER A 216 76.88 96.79 42.04
CA SER A 216 78.34 96.66 41.99
C SER A 216 78.88 96.67 40.55
N ARG A 217 78.17 96.05 39.61
CA ARG A 217 78.50 96.12 38.18
C ARG A 217 78.42 97.56 37.65
N GLU A 218 77.37 98.29 38.01
CA GLU A 218 77.18 99.69 37.62
C GLU A 218 78.30 100.58 38.17
N ASP A 219 78.69 100.36 39.43
CA ASP A 219 79.79 101.09 40.08
C ASP A 219 81.12 100.83 39.38
N LEU A 220 81.39 99.57 39.00
CA LEU A 220 82.58 99.20 38.22
C LEU A 220 82.59 99.86 36.83
N MET A 221 81.44 99.96 36.17
CA MET A 221 81.32 100.64 34.86
C MET A 221 81.57 102.15 34.98
N ASN A 222 81.22 102.75 36.12
CA ASN A 222 81.43 104.17 36.39
C ASN A 222 82.80 104.49 37.03
N LEU A 223 83.62 103.47 37.27
CA LEU A 223 84.91 103.61 37.93
C LEU A 223 85.94 104.19 36.96
N LYS A 224 86.32 105.46 37.16
CA LYS A 224 87.40 106.07 36.37
C LYS A 224 88.76 105.73 36.97
N TRP A 225 89.47 104.82 36.29
CA TRP A 225 90.85 104.48 36.60
C TRP A 225 91.75 105.69 36.35
N LYS A 226 92.47 106.12 37.40
CA LYS A 226 93.60 107.04 37.28
C LYS A 226 94.88 106.22 37.48
N PRO A 227 95.83 106.26 36.54
CA PRO A 227 97.10 105.54 36.63
C PRO A 227 97.87 105.88 37.92
#